data_AF-A0A821NDM3-F1
#
_entry.id   AF-A0A821NDM3-F1
#
_cell.length_a   1.000
_cell.length_b   1.000
_cell.length_c   1.000
_cell.angle_alpha   90.00
_cell.angle_beta   90.00
_cell.angle_gamma   90.00
#
_symmetry.space_group_name_H-M   'P 1'
#
loop_
_entity.id
_entity.type
_entity.pdbx_description
1 polymer ?
#
loop_
_entity_poly.entity_id
_entity_poly.type
_entity_poly.pdbx_seq_one_letter_code
_entity_poly.pdbx_strand_id
1 'polypeptide(L)'
;MSSSSSSIAQLILHVSQQCTIYVSFIILFTGIFGHIINIFVFTHLTIFRENSSAFYLIAESIFDLLEPMIVYTSNIPINGF
;
A
#
# COMPACT_ATOMS: atom_id res chain seq x y z
N MET A 1 38.76 5.80 13.21
CA MET A 1 37.50 5.46 13.91
C MET A 1 36.22 5.82 13.12
N SER A 2 36.29 6.50 11.96
CA SER A 2 35.09 6.82 11.16
C SER A 2 34.56 5.67 10.29
N SER A 3 35.39 4.66 9.98
CA SER A 3 35.07 3.58 9.04
C SER A 3 34.08 2.54 9.59
N SER A 4 34.04 2.32 10.90
CA SER A 4 33.10 1.36 11.52
C SER A 4 31.68 1.91 11.59
N SER A 5 31.53 3.21 11.84
CA SER A 5 30.22 3.88 11.88
C SER A 5 29.54 3.89 10.51
N SER A 6 30.30 4.06 9.42
CA SER A 6 29.77 3.98 8.05
C SER A 6 29.26 2.58 7.70
N SER A 7 29.94 1.51 8.15
CA SER A 7 29.47 0.13 7.91
C SER A 7 28.19 -0.21 8.66
N ILE A 8 28.04 0.27 9.90
CA ILE A 8 26.81 0.04 10.68
C ILE A 8 25.63 0.80 10.06
N ALA A 9 25.85 2.04 9.62
CA ALA A 9 24.82 2.83 8.95
C ALA A 9 24.35 2.17 7.64
N GLN A 10 25.28 1.62 6.85
CA GLN A 10 24.93 0.88 5.62
C GLN A 10 24.14 -0.40 5.92
N LEU A 11 24.49 -1.14 6.97
CA LEU A 11 23.74 -2.33 7.37
C LEU A 11 22.29 -1.99 7.76
N ILE A 12 22.11 -0.92 8.56
CA ILE A 12 20.77 -0.47 8.98
C ILE A 12 19.95 -0.03 7.77
N LEU A 13 20.54 0.70 6.82
CA LEU A 13 19.87 1.10 5.58
C LEU A 13 19.41 -0.13 4.77
N HIS A 14 20.28 -1.12 4.59
CA HIS A 14 19.96 -2.33 3.85
C HIS A 14 18.80 -3.12 4.47
N VAL A 15 18.80 -3.27 5.80
CA VAL A 15 17.73 -3.97 6.52
C VAL A 15 16.43 -3.17 6.46
N SER A 16 16.50 -1.84 6.61
CA SER A 16 15.34 -0.96 6.51
C SER A 16 14.69 -1.01 5.13
N GLN A 17 15.49 -1.02 4.06
CA GLN A 17 15.03 -1.15 2.67
C GLN A 17 14.29 -2.48 2.45
N GLN A 18 14.87 -3.59 2.91
CA GLN A 18 14.22 -4.90 2.81
C GLN A 18 12.88 -4.93 3.58
N CYS A 19 12.87 -4.43 4.82
CA CYS A 19 11.65 -4.35 5.62
C CYS A 19 10.59 -3.49 4.92
N THR A 20 10.97 -2.34 4.37
CA THR A 20 10.08 -1.44 3.63
C THR A 20 9.45 -2.16 2.43
N ILE A 21 10.22 -2.92 1.65
CA ILE A 21 9.69 -3.67 0.50
C ILE A 21 8.69 -4.75 0.95
N TYR A 22 9.04 -5.56 1.94
CA TYR A 22 8.15 -6.63 2.43
C TYR A 22 6.87 -6.09 3.05
N VAL A 23 6.96 -5.05 3.89
CA VAL A 23 5.80 -4.41 4.49
C VAL A 23 4.93 -3.75 3.42
N SER A 24 5.53 -3.03 2.46
CA SER A 24 4.78 -2.43 1.35
C SER A 24 4.05 -3.49 0.52
N PHE A 25 4.67 -4.66 0.30
CA PHE A 25 4.04 -5.77 -0.39
C PHE A 25 2.82 -6.31 0.37
N ILE A 26 2.93 -6.52 1.69
CA ILE A 26 1.80 -6.99 2.52
C ILE A 26 0.66 -5.96 2.52
N ILE A 27 0.99 -4.67 2.66
CA ILE A 27 0.00 -3.58 2.63
C ILE A 27 -0.72 -3.56 1.28
N LEU A 28 0.03 -3.68 0.17
CA LEU A 28 -0.52 -3.70 -1.17
C LEU A 28 -1.52 -4.86 -1.34
N PHE A 29 -1.12 -6.09 -0.99
CA PHE A 29 -2.02 -7.24 -1.11
C PHE A 29 -3.26 -7.12 -0.22
N THR A 30 -3.06 -6.78 1.06
CA THR A 30 -4.17 -6.68 2.02
C THR A 30 -5.13 -5.56 1.65
N GLY A 31 -4.61 -4.41 1.22
CA GLY A 31 -5.40 -3.28 0.74
C GLY A 31 -6.20 -3.64 -0.50
N ILE A 32 -5.58 -4.30 -1.50
CA ILE A 32 -6.28 -4.75 -2.71
C ILE A 32 -7.47 -5.65 -2.35
N PHE A 33 -7.25 -6.68 -1.53
CA PHE A 33 -8.32 -7.58 -1.13
C PHE A 33 -9.42 -6.86 -0.35
N GLY A 34 -9.07 -5.99 0.60
CA GLY A 34 -10.04 -5.23 1.40
C GLY A 34 -10.94 -4.34 0.55
N HIS A 35 -10.35 -3.55 -0.35
CA HIS A 35 -11.12 -2.64 -1.21
C HIS A 35 -11.94 -3.38 -2.27
N ILE A 36 -11.45 -4.51 -2.82
CA ILE A 36 -12.26 -5.36 -3.72
C ILE A 36 -13.50 -5.89 -2.98
N ILE A 37 -13.35 -6.34 -1.73
CA ILE A 37 -14.49 -6.79 -0.92
C ILE A 37 -15.47 -5.64 -0.68
N ASN A 38 -14.99 -4.44 -0.35
CA ASN A 38 -15.86 -3.26 -0.17
C ASN A 38 -16.64 -2.92 -1.45
N ILE A 39 -15.96 -2.87 -2.61
CA ILE A 39 -16.62 -2.62 -3.89
C ILE A 39 -17.66 -3.72 -4.18
N PHE A 40 -17.33 -4.98 -3.93
CA PHE A 40 -18.26 -6.09 -4.10
C PHE A 40 -19.51 -5.94 -3.21
N VAL A 41 -19.32 -5.65 -1.92
CA VAL A 41 -20.38 -5.44 -0.93
C VAL A 41 -21.27 -4.26 -1.33
N PHE A 42 -20.70 -3.10 -1.66
CA PHE A 42 -21.47 -1.91 -2.04
C PHE A 42 -22.19 -2.07 -3.38
N THR A 43 -21.66 -2.89 -4.29
CA THR A 43 -22.30 -3.16 -5.60
C THR A 43 -23.43 -4.19 -5.47
N HIS A 44 -23.27 -5.23 -4.65
CA HIS A 44 -24.22 -6.35 -4.58
C HIS A 44 -25.31 -6.21 -3.52
N LEU A 45 -25.06 -5.51 -2.39
CA LEU A 45 -26.11 -5.32 -1.40
C LEU A 45 -27.10 -4.25 -1.84
N THR A 46 -28.35 -4.67 -2.03
CA THR A 46 -29.49 -3.81 -2.39
C THR A 46 -29.71 -2.66 -1.40
N ILE A 47 -29.29 -2.82 -0.13
CA ILE A 47 -29.38 -1.81 0.92
C ILE A 47 -28.54 -0.56 0.59
N PHE A 48 -27.42 -0.73 -0.09
CA PHE A 48 -26.49 0.36 -0.40
C PHE A 48 -26.72 0.99 -1.77
N ARG A 49 -27.40 0.28 -2.69
CA ARG A 49 -27.52 0.67 -4.10
C ARG A 49 -28.32 1.95 -4.37
N GLU A 50 -29.23 2.34 -3.46
CA GLU A 50 -30.03 3.56 -3.59
C GLU A 50 -29.49 4.74 -2.77
N ASN A 51 -28.39 4.55 -2.05
CA ASN A 51 -27.75 5.61 -1.27
C ASN A 51 -26.60 6.23 -2.05
N SER A 52 -26.66 7.55 -2.28
CA SER A 52 -25.57 8.32 -2.89
C SER A 52 -24.23 8.15 -2.15
N SER A 53 -24.27 7.86 -0.84
CA SER A 53 -23.09 7.56 -0.03
C SER A 53 -22.36 6.30 -0.48
N ALA A 54 -23.06 5.28 -0.98
CA ALA A 54 -22.41 4.06 -1.45
C ALA A 54 -21.58 4.31 -2.72
N PHE A 55 -22.04 5.19 -3.61
CA PHE A 55 -21.27 5.59 -4.78
C PHE A 55 -19.98 6.33 -4.39
N TYR A 56 -20.05 7.21 -3.39
CA TYR A 56 -18.88 7.87 -2.84
C TYR A 56 -17.89 6.86 -2.26
N LEU A 57 -18.35 5.91 -1.44
CA LEU A 57 -17.50 4.88 -0.84
C LEU A 57 -16.86 3.94 -1.87
N ILE A 58 -17.55 3.67 -2.99
CA ILE A 58 -16.97 2.93 -4.12
C ILE A 58 -15.86 3.75 -4.79
N ALA A 59 -16.09 5.04 -5.06
CA ALA A 59 -15.07 5.91 -5.65
C ALA A 59 -13.85 6.07 -4.73
N GLU A 60 -14.07 6.26 -3.43
CA GLU A 60 -13.03 6.29 -2.40
C GLU A 60 -12.25 4.98 -2.38
N SER A 61 -12.92 3.83 -2.39
CA SER A 61 -12.26 2.51 -2.46
C SER A 61 -11.42 2.32 -3.72
N ILE A 62 -11.75 2.96 -4.85
CA ILE A 62 -10.93 2.95 -6.07
C ILE A 62 -9.70 3.84 -5.91
N PHE A 63 -9.83 5.01 -5.27
CA PHE A 63 -8.69 5.87 -4.98
C PHE A 63 -7.72 5.24 -3.99
N ASP A 64 -8.24 4.62 -2.94
CA ASP A 64 -7.45 3.90 -1.94
C ASP A 64 -6.73 2.67 -2.52
N LEU A 65 -7.20 2.12 -3.64
CA LEU A 65 -6.47 1.09 -4.41
C LEU A 65 -5.28 1.67 -5.19
N LEU A 66 -5.37 2.92 -5.65
CA LEU A 66 -4.35 3.55 -6.48
C LEU A 66 -3.18 4.11 -5.65
N GLU A 67 -3.46 4.66 -4.47
CA GLU A 67 -2.43 5.23 -3.58
C GLU A 67 -1.29 4.24 -3.24
N PRO A 68 -1.56 3.03 -2.72
CA PRO A 68 -0.50 2.07 -2.37
C PRO A 68 0.28 1.58 -3.60
N MET A 69 -0.32 1.59 -4.79
CA MET A 69 0.39 1.26 -6.05
C MET A 69 1.47 2.30 -6.38
N ILE A 70 1.15 3.58 -6.18
CA ILE A 70 2.09 4.68 -6.41
C ILE A 70 3.23 4.59 -5.40
N VAL A 71 2.90 4.44 -4.10
CA VAL A 71 3.90 4.33 -3.02
C VAL A 71 4.82 3.14 -3.24
N TYR A 72 4.28 1.98 -3.59
CA TYR A 72 5.09 0.80 -3.89
C TYR A 72 6.02 1.03 -5.07
N THR A 73 5.52 1.60 -6.17
CA THR A 73 6.32 1.89 -7.37
C THR A 73 7.42 2.91 -7.10
N SER A 74 7.17 3.92 -6.27
CA SER A 74 8.18 4.91 -5.85
C SER A 74 9.28 4.31 -4.99
N ASN A 75 8.97 3.28 -4.19
CA ASN A 75 9.95 2.61 -3.32
C ASN A 75 10.87 1.64 -4.08
N ILE A 76 10.48 1.15 -5.26
CA ILE A 76 11.33 0.27 -6.08
C ILE A 76 12.66 0.92 -6.49
N PRO A 77 12.71 2.12 -7.10
CA PRO A 77 13.98 2.75 -7.46
C PRO A 77 14.77 3.30 -6.27
N ILE A 78 14.12 3.60 -5.14
CA ILE A 78 14.81 4.11 -3.93
C ILE A 78 15.48 2.96 -3.15
N ASN A 79 14.87 1.77 -3.15
CA ASN A 79 15.36 0.61 -2.39
C ASN A 79 16.03 -0.46 -3.27
N GLY A 80 16.01 -0.28 -4.60
CA GLY A 80 16.57 -1.19 -5.59
C GLY A 80 18.02 -0.92 -6.01
N PHE A 81 18.63 0.17 -5.52
CA PHE A 81 20.02 0.55 -5.76
C PHE A 81 20.82 0.68 -4.46
#